data_AF-A0A935BKR8-F1
#
_entry.id   AF-A0A935BKR8-F1
#
_cell.length_a   1.000
_cell.length_b   1.000
_cell.length_c   1.000
_cell.angle_alpha   90.00
_cell.angle_beta   90.00
_cell.angle_gamma   90.00
#
_symmetry.space_group_name_H-M   'P 1'
#
loop_
_entity.id
_entity.type
_entity.pdbx_description
1 polymer ?
#
loop_
_entity_poly.entity_id
_entity_poly.type
_entity_poly.pdbx_seq_one_letter_code
_entity_poly.pdbx_strand_id
1 'polypeptide(L)'
;MDSYTRSLIDRYHERQAERKDYELHSLRIAELFDFPLDQRPLTLLGLLTPLLAIAWSDGKIGVHEQDAIMRAGEIYGILTDEAASKRLVTLLTSRPTTGEIDDGWQTISRVSYALPPDELTVFTSLLYQQVKFVGELGQKHSFGHLIDFQLGQDEAELLHITQDRVADIMNEAVDAAEHPELAELREVDERLMQLIPLVKVAWADGRVSKRERQMIFDSISHFGIERTPENIAKLAEWLDLQPDDAFFQHSLEKLGFQLADRENDTLQTTKYEIISRCTLVADASGTYSKDEGFRICDEEIHTVKEIAKILNGRFA
;
A
#
# COMPACT_ATOMS: atom_id res chain seq x y z
N MET A 1 49.20 -23.29 -7.42
CA MET A 1 47.78 -22.98 -7.67
C MET A 1 47.75 -22.11 -8.91
N ASP A 2 47.08 -22.56 -9.97
CA ASP A 2 47.05 -21.81 -11.23
C ASP A 2 46.24 -20.50 -11.05
N SER A 3 46.58 -19.47 -11.83
CA SER A 3 45.93 -18.14 -11.84
C SER A 3 44.41 -18.26 -11.94
N TYR A 4 43.94 -19.25 -12.71
CA TYR A 4 42.52 -19.57 -12.86
C TYR A 4 41.82 -19.97 -11.55
N THR A 5 42.42 -20.88 -10.77
CA THR A 5 41.82 -21.35 -9.51
C THR A 5 41.76 -20.22 -8.47
N ARG A 6 42.77 -19.34 -8.45
CA ARG A 6 42.79 -18.18 -7.56
C ARG A 6 41.65 -17.21 -7.87
N SER A 7 41.47 -16.88 -9.15
CA SER A 7 40.38 -16.02 -9.62
C SER A 7 38.98 -16.58 -9.31
N LEU A 8 38.79 -17.90 -9.32
CA LEU A 8 37.52 -18.52 -8.92
C LEU A 8 37.25 -18.40 -7.42
N ILE A 9 38.28 -18.57 -6.58
CA ILE A 9 38.15 -18.45 -5.13
C ILE A 9 37.87 -17.00 -4.74
N ASP A 10 38.57 -16.04 -5.34
CA ASP A 10 38.38 -14.61 -5.07
C ASP A 10 36.92 -14.20 -5.40
N ARG A 11 36.41 -14.58 -6.57
CA ARG A 11 34.99 -14.34 -6.95
C ARG A 11 33.99 -15.03 -6.03
N TYR A 12 34.28 -16.25 -5.58
CA TYR A 12 33.41 -16.93 -4.62
C TYR A 12 33.33 -16.16 -3.29
N HIS A 13 34.46 -15.65 -2.80
CA HIS A 13 34.49 -14.84 -1.58
C HIS A 13 33.78 -13.50 -1.76
N GLU A 14 33.97 -12.81 -2.89
CA GLU A 14 33.24 -11.59 -3.25
C GLU A 14 31.73 -11.84 -3.22
N ARG A 15 31.24 -12.91 -3.85
CA ARG A 15 29.81 -13.26 -3.81
C ARG A 15 29.28 -13.60 -2.43
N GLN A 16 30.07 -14.27 -1.60
CA GLN A 16 29.68 -14.53 -0.21
C GLN A 16 29.62 -13.24 0.61
N ALA A 17 30.46 -12.24 0.31
CA ALA A 17 30.41 -10.93 0.95
C ALA A 17 29.16 -10.16 0.51
N GLU A 18 28.88 -10.09 -0.80
CA GLU A 18 27.68 -9.42 -1.33
C GLU A 18 26.38 -10.02 -0.79
N ARG A 19 26.30 -11.36 -0.65
CA ARG A 19 25.14 -12.01 -0.03
C ARG A 19 24.97 -11.61 1.44
N LYS A 20 26.07 -11.49 2.19
CA LYS A 20 26.02 -11.02 3.58
C LYS A 20 25.57 -9.57 3.67
N ASP A 21 26.06 -8.72 2.78
CA ASP A 21 25.65 -7.32 2.72
C ASP A 21 24.15 -7.21 2.36
N TYR A 22 23.67 -8.02 1.42
CA TYR A 22 22.24 -8.13 1.10
C TYR A 22 21.38 -8.54 2.32
N GLU A 23 21.80 -9.56 3.07
CA GLU A 23 21.11 -9.98 4.30
C GLU A 23 21.15 -8.88 5.37
N LEU A 24 22.28 -8.18 5.52
CA LEU A 24 22.40 -7.05 6.44
C LEU A 24 21.51 -5.88 6.04
N HIS A 25 21.43 -5.55 4.75
CA HIS A 25 20.51 -4.54 4.23
C HIS A 25 19.06 -4.92 4.53
N SER A 26 18.69 -6.19 4.35
CA SER A 26 17.36 -6.70 4.67
C SER A 26 17.05 -6.54 6.17
N LEU A 27 17.99 -6.93 7.03
CA LEU A 27 17.81 -6.76 8.47
C LEU A 27 17.63 -5.29 8.83
N ARG A 28 18.46 -4.42 8.26
CA ARG A 28 18.41 -2.98 8.55
C ARG A 28 17.10 -2.34 8.07
N ILE A 29 16.60 -2.71 6.90
CA ILE A 29 15.27 -2.28 6.43
C ILE A 29 14.19 -2.74 7.40
N ALA A 30 14.22 -4.00 7.86
CA ALA A 30 13.23 -4.51 8.81
C ALA A 30 13.28 -3.77 10.18
N GLU A 31 14.47 -3.36 10.62
CA GLU A 31 14.67 -2.58 11.84
C GLU A 31 14.14 -1.14 11.76
N LEU A 32 14.12 -0.53 10.56
CA LEU A 32 13.58 0.82 10.38
C LEU A 32 12.06 0.87 10.60
N PHE A 33 11.38 -0.27 10.59
CA PHE A 33 9.93 -0.31 10.72
C PHE A 33 9.48 -1.06 11.98
N ASP A 34 9.01 -0.30 12.97
CA ASP A 34 8.34 -0.81 14.17
C ASP A 34 6.82 -0.95 13.94
N PHE A 35 6.42 -1.80 12.99
CA PHE A 35 5.00 -2.05 12.72
C PHE A 35 4.33 -2.89 13.81
N PRO A 36 3.04 -2.62 14.12
CA PRO A 36 2.21 -3.55 14.88
C PRO A 36 2.26 -4.97 14.29
N LEU A 37 2.50 -5.98 15.12
CA LEU A 37 2.77 -7.37 14.71
C LEU A 37 1.69 -7.98 13.80
N ASP A 38 0.44 -7.52 13.90
CA ASP A 38 -0.71 -8.07 13.19
C ASP A 38 -0.90 -7.54 11.76
N GLN A 39 -0.25 -6.43 11.38
CA GLN A 39 -0.29 -5.88 10.00
C GLN A 39 1.08 -5.94 9.30
N ARG A 40 2.12 -6.30 10.04
CA ARG A 40 3.51 -6.33 9.60
C ARG A 40 3.75 -7.20 8.35
N PRO A 41 3.21 -8.42 8.19
CA PRO A 41 3.61 -9.30 7.09
C PRO A 41 3.17 -8.84 5.69
N LEU A 42 1.94 -8.32 5.54
CA LEU A 42 1.43 -7.87 4.23
C LEU A 42 2.02 -6.52 3.81
N THR A 43 2.25 -5.61 4.76
CA THR A 43 2.93 -4.33 4.49
C THR A 43 4.38 -4.57 4.08
N LEU A 44 5.10 -5.44 4.81
CA LEU A 44 6.48 -5.80 4.46
C LEU A 44 6.58 -6.58 3.15
N LEU A 45 5.53 -7.31 2.75
CA LEU A 45 5.47 -7.91 1.42
C LEU A 45 5.49 -6.85 0.31
N GLY A 46 4.86 -5.70 0.51
CA GLY A 46 4.94 -4.57 -0.42
C GLY A 46 6.37 -4.02 -0.59
N LEU A 47 7.23 -4.16 0.43
CA LEU A 47 8.64 -3.77 0.33
C LEU A 47 9.45 -4.67 -0.62
N LEU A 48 8.97 -5.88 -0.92
CA LEU A 48 9.61 -6.78 -1.89
C LEU A 48 9.24 -6.45 -3.35
N THR A 49 8.30 -5.54 -3.58
CA THR A 49 7.82 -5.21 -4.94
C THR A 49 8.92 -4.80 -5.91
N PRO A 50 9.90 -3.95 -5.56
CA PRO A 50 10.98 -3.57 -6.46
C PRO A 50 11.87 -4.76 -6.84
N LEU A 51 12.11 -5.67 -5.88
CA LEU A 51 12.87 -6.91 -6.08
C LEU A 51 12.11 -7.88 -7.01
N LEU A 52 10.80 -7.98 -6.84
CA LEU A 52 9.94 -8.76 -7.73
C LEU A 52 9.87 -8.17 -9.15
N ALA A 53 9.78 -6.84 -9.26
CA ALA A 53 9.73 -6.15 -10.54
C ALA A 53 11.01 -6.37 -11.36
N ILE A 54 12.18 -6.21 -10.73
CA ILE A 54 13.46 -6.44 -11.40
C ILE A 54 13.66 -7.92 -11.76
N ALA A 55 13.25 -8.85 -10.89
CA ALA A 55 13.38 -10.27 -11.14
C ALA A 55 12.46 -10.80 -12.25
N TRP A 56 11.32 -10.14 -12.49
CA TRP A 56 10.40 -10.49 -13.59
C TRP A 56 10.66 -9.70 -14.89
N SER A 57 11.73 -8.90 -14.93
CA SER A 57 12.08 -8.03 -16.06
C SER A 57 12.14 -8.79 -17.38
N ASP A 58 12.83 -9.93 -17.41
CA ASP A 58 13.03 -10.80 -18.58
C ASP A 58 11.86 -11.78 -18.82
N GLY A 59 10.82 -11.70 -17.99
CA GLY A 59 9.62 -12.55 -18.05
C GLY A 59 9.72 -13.89 -17.30
N LYS A 60 10.79 -14.16 -16.55
CA LYS A 60 10.93 -15.35 -15.69
C LYS A 60 11.78 -15.02 -14.46
N ILE A 61 11.59 -15.72 -13.34
CA ILE A 61 12.52 -15.60 -12.20
C ILE A 61 13.44 -16.82 -12.15
N GLY A 62 14.74 -16.58 -12.09
CA GLY A 62 15.77 -17.58 -11.84
C GLY A 62 15.84 -18.03 -10.38
N VAL A 63 16.35 -19.24 -10.14
CA VAL A 63 16.41 -19.85 -8.79
C VAL A 63 17.20 -18.98 -7.80
N HIS A 64 18.23 -18.27 -8.24
CA HIS A 64 19.03 -17.41 -7.35
C HIS A 64 18.28 -16.14 -6.95
N GLU A 65 17.51 -15.54 -7.85
CA GLU A 65 16.64 -14.40 -7.54
C GLU A 65 15.52 -14.83 -6.60
N GLN A 66 14.91 -16.01 -6.83
CA GLN A 66 13.93 -16.60 -5.91
C GLN A 66 14.52 -16.80 -4.51
N ASP A 67 15.72 -17.38 -4.40
CA ASP A 67 16.40 -17.59 -3.11
C ASP A 67 16.66 -16.26 -2.39
N ALA A 68 17.15 -15.23 -3.11
CA ALA A 68 17.39 -13.91 -2.55
C ALA A 68 16.09 -13.27 -2.03
N ILE A 69 15.02 -13.26 -2.84
CA ILE A 69 13.74 -12.67 -2.46
C ILE A 69 13.10 -13.42 -1.29
N MET A 70 13.14 -14.76 -1.30
CA MET A 70 12.66 -15.59 -0.18
C MET A 70 13.45 -15.31 1.10
N ARG A 71 14.77 -15.10 0.98
CA ARG A 71 15.62 -14.76 2.13
C ARG A 71 15.29 -13.40 2.71
N ALA A 72 15.07 -12.38 1.87
CA ALA A 72 14.57 -11.09 2.34
C ALA A 72 13.20 -11.24 3.01
N GLY A 73 12.30 -12.03 2.42
CA GLY A 73 11.00 -12.32 3.02
C GLY A 73 11.06 -13.03 4.37
N GLU A 74 12.01 -13.95 4.56
CA GLU A 74 12.28 -14.58 5.86
C GLU A 74 12.72 -13.54 6.90
N ILE A 75 13.67 -12.67 6.54
CA ILE A 75 14.20 -11.62 7.42
C ILE A 75 13.11 -10.59 7.78
N TYR A 76 12.23 -10.27 6.84
CA TYR A 76 11.06 -9.43 7.07
C TYR A 76 9.97 -10.12 7.89
N GLY A 77 10.11 -11.41 8.19
CA GLY A 77 9.10 -12.19 8.92
C GLY A 77 7.87 -12.55 8.09
N ILE A 78 7.88 -12.34 6.77
CA ILE A 78 6.77 -12.67 5.85
C ILE A 78 6.47 -14.17 5.88
N LEU A 79 7.50 -15.00 6.01
CA LEU A 79 7.36 -16.47 6.03
C LEU A 79 6.76 -17.01 7.34
N THR A 80 6.62 -16.16 8.36
CA THR A 80 5.97 -16.55 9.63
C THR A 80 4.44 -16.45 9.56
N ASP A 81 3.92 -15.75 8.56
CA ASP A 81 2.48 -15.59 8.30
C ASP A 81 2.06 -16.42 7.09
N GLU A 82 1.04 -17.26 7.25
CA GLU A 82 0.60 -18.19 6.20
C GLU A 82 0.08 -17.45 4.96
N ALA A 83 -0.68 -16.36 5.14
CA ALA A 83 -1.28 -15.61 4.05
C ALA A 83 -0.21 -14.86 3.24
N ALA A 84 0.69 -14.15 3.92
CA ALA A 84 1.79 -13.42 3.31
C ALA A 84 2.80 -14.36 2.64
N SER A 85 3.15 -15.47 3.29
CA SER A 85 4.00 -16.51 2.70
C SER A 85 3.38 -17.10 1.42
N LYS A 86 2.09 -17.45 1.45
CA LYS A 86 1.39 -17.98 0.26
C LYS A 86 1.36 -16.95 -0.86
N ARG A 87 1.13 -15.68 -0.53
CA ARG A 87 1.14 -14.59 -1.51
C ARG A 87 2.52 -14.39 -2.13
N LEU A 88 3.59 -14.41 -1.33
CA LEU A 88 4.97 -14.32 -1.84
C LEU A 88 5.28 -15.45 -2.82
N VAL A 89 4.92 -16.70 -2.47
CA VAL A 89 5.11 -17.85 -3.38
C VAL A 89 4.33 -17.66 -4.69
N THR A 90 3.11 -17.13 -4.64
CA THR A 90 2.34 -16.80 -5.85
C THR A 90 3.07 -15.77 -6.71
N LEU A 91 3.61 -14.71 -6.11
CA LEU A 91 4.34 -13.65 -6.84
C LEU A 91 5.68 -14.14 -7.42
N LEU A 92 6.29 -15.18 -6.82
CA LEU A 92 7.50 -15.81 -7.34
C LEU A 92 7.24 -16.85 -8.44
N THR A 93 6.04 -17.43 -8.49
CA THR A 93 5.67 -18.47 -9.44
C THR A 93 4.84 -17.95 -10.61
N SER A 94 4.22 -16.78 -10.47
CA SER A 94 3.41 -16.13 -11.50
C SER A 94 3.77 -14.65 -11.58
N ARG A 95 3.90 -14.14 -12.81
CA ARG A 95 4.23 -12.74 -13.07
C ARG A 95 3.16 -11.82 -12.44
N PRO A 96 3.54 -10.88 -11.55
CA PRO A 96 2.62 -9.88 -11.03
C PRO A 96 2.04 -9.04 -12.17
N THR A 97 0.76 -8.71 -12.03
CA THR A 97 0.10 -7.72 -12.88
C THR A 97 0.64 -6.31 -12.58
N THR A 98 0.47 -5.38 -13.52
CA THR A 98 0.86 -3.97 -13.31
C THR A 98 0.22 -3.37 -12.06
N GLY A 99 -1.06 -3.68 -11.81
CA GLY A 99 -1.77 -3.20 -10.61
C GLY A 99 -1.15 -3.74 -9.31
N GLU A 100 -0.73 -5.00 -9.27
CA GLU A 100 -0.05 -5.57 -8.09
C GLU A 100 1.32 -4.93 -7.85
N ILE A 101 2.04 -4.56 -8.92
CA ILE A 101 3.29 -3.79 -8.80
C ILE A 101 3.00 -2.38 -8.28
N ASP A 102 2.00 -1.70 -8.82
CA ASP A 102 1.64 -0.34 -8.40
C ASP A 102 1.15 -0.29 -6.94
N ASP A 103 0.34 -1.26 -6.49
CA ASP A 103 -0.09 -1.40 -5.09
C ASP A 103 1.11 -1.57 -4.14
N GLY A 104 2.14 -2.28 -4.59
CA GLY A 104 3.40 -2.42 -3.86
C GLY A 104 4.17 -1.11 -3.73
N TRP A 105 4.28 -0.35 -4.83
CA TRP A 105 4.87 0.98 -4.81
C TRP A 105 4.11 1.97 -3.91
N GLN A 106 2.78 1.93 -3.92
CA GLN A 106 1.97 2.69 -2.98
C GLN A 106 2.24 2.29 -1.52
N THR A 107 2.52 1.01 -1.27
CA THR A 107 2.92 0.54 0.06
C THR A 107 4.27 1.11 0.47
N ILE A 108 5.25 1.13 -0.43
CA ILE A 108 6.56 1.76 -0.20
C ILE A 108 6.42 3.25 0.08
N SER A 109 5.63 3.96 -0.72
CA SER A 109 5.35 5.38 -0.51
C SER A 109 4.73 5.63 0.87
N ARG A 110 3.68 4.89 1.24
CA ARG A 110 3.04 5.00 2.56
C ARG A 110 3.99 4.80 3.73
N VAL A 111 4.84 3.77 3.67
CA VAL A 111 5.79 3.51 4.76
C VAL A 111 6.95 4.52 4.77
N SER A 112 7.31 5.08 3.61
CA SER A 112 8.32 6.12 3.49
C SER A 112 7.90 7.42 4.18
N TYR A 113 6.61 7.79 4.09
CA TYR A 113 6.07 8.94 4.81
C TYR A 113 6.08 8.79 6.34
N ALA A 114 6.20 7.56 6.85
CA ALA A 114 6.29 7.32 8.29
C ALA A 114 7.72 7.42 8.83
N LEU A 115 8.73 7.50 7.95
CA LEU A 115 10.13 7.55 8.35
C LEU A 115 10.63 9.01 8.51
N PRO A 116 11.47 9.29 9.53
CA PRO A 116 12.29 10.49 9.56
C PRO A 116 13.14 10.66 8.29
N PRO A 117 13.46 11.90 7.84
CA PRO A 117 14.23 12.12 6.60
C PRO A 117 15.60 11.42 6.54
N ASP A 118 16.29 11.30 7.67
CA ASP A 118 17.57 10.59 7.77
C ASP A 118 17.39 9.07 7.62
N GLU A 119 16.35 8.51 8.23
CA GLU A 119 16.00 7.09 8.07
C GLU A 119 15.46 6.78 6.67
N LEU A 120 14.71 7.70 6.06
CA LEU A 120 14.22 7.59 4.69
C LEU A 120 15.39 7.49 3.70
N THR A 121 16.42 8.32 3.85
CA THR A 121 17.62 8.28 3.00
C THR A 121 18.34 6.93 3.11
N VAL A 122 18.42 6.38 4.33
CA VAL A 122 18.99 5.05 4.58
C VAL A 122 18.12 3.98 3.93
N PHE A 123 16.80 4.02 4.13
CA PHE A 123 15.84 3.08 3.58
C PHE A 123 15.92 3.00 2.05
N THR A 124 15.86 4.14 1.36
CA THR A 124 15.91 4.21 -0.11
C THR A 124 17.23 3.69 -0.67
N SER A 125 18.34 4.02 -0.02
CA SER A 125 19.67 3.52 -0.38
C SER A 125 19.76 2.00 -0.24
N LEU A 126 19.30 1.44 0.88
CA LEU A 126 19.32 -0.01 1.13
C LEU A 126 18.41 -0.76 0.16
N LEU A 127 17.20 -0.24 -0.09
CA LEU A 127 16.25 -0.82 -1.02
C LEU A 127 16.83 -0.87 -2.44
N TYR A 128 17.47 0.22 -2.89
CA TYR A 128 18.16 0.24 -4.18
C TYR A 128 19.29 -0.81 -4.26
N GLN A 129 20.11 -0.95 -3.21
CA GLN A 129 21.16 -1.98 -3.20
C GLN A 129 20.59 -3.40 -3.27
N GLN A 130 19.45 -3.66 -2.63
CA GLN A 130 18.76 -4.96 -2.75
C GLN A 130 18.25 -5.21 -4.18
N VAL A 131 17.62 -4.22 -4.82
CA VAL A 131 17.14 -4.34 -6.20
C VAL A 131 18.29 -4.62 -7.14
N LYS A 132 19.39 -3.87 -7.02
CA LYS A 132 20.60 -4.07 -7.81
C LYS A 132 21.14 -5.49 -7.64
N PHE A 133 21.27 -5.96 -6.40
CA PHE A 133 21.76 -7.32 -6.12
C PHE A 133 20.87 -8.38 -6.78
N VAL A 134 19.55 -8.26 -6.69
CA VAL A 134 18.62 -9.21 -7.33
C VAL A 134 18.75 -9.15 -8.87
N GLY A 135 18.80 -7.96 -9.47
CA GLY A 135 18.98 -7.82 -10.91
C GLY A 135 20.30 -8.40 -11.43
N GLU A 136 21.37 -8.34 -10.63
CA GLU A 136 22.64 -8.98 -10.95
C GLU A 136 22.59 -10.52 -10.89
N LEU A 137 21.61 -11.13 -10.22
CA LEU A 137 21.46 -12.60 -10.16
C LEU A 137 20.74 -13.20 -11.38
N GLY A 138 19.92 -12.43 -12.10
CA GLY A 138 19.10 -12.91 -13.22
C GLY A 138 19.91 -13.33 -14.46
N GLN A 139 21.09 -12.74 -14.66
CA GLN A 139 21.86 -12.91 -15.88
C GLN A 139 22.97 -13.96 -15.74
N LYS A 140 22.78 -15.14 -16.34
CA LYS A 140 23.88 -16.11 -16.54
C LYS A 140 24.55 -15.87 -17.88
N HIS A 141 25.65 -15.12 -17.91
CA HIS A 141 26.59 -15.22 -19.04
C HIS A 141 27.43 -16.49 -18.83
N SER A 142 27.05 -17.58 -19.48
CA SER A 142 27.83 -18.82 -19.48
C SER A 142 28.90 -18.76 -20.58
N PHE A 143 30.09 -18.25 -20.24
CA PHE A 143 31.29 -18.45 -21.07
C PHE A 143 31.97 -19.76 -20.65
N GLY A 144 31.47 -20.89 -21.18
CA GLY A 144 31.97 -22.22 -20.80
C GLY A 144 31.63 -22.59 -19.35
N HIS A 145 32.63 -22.93 -18.53
CA HIS A 145 32.46 -23.22 -17.09
C HIS A 145 32.42 -21.97 -16.19
N LEU A 146 32.53 -20.75 -16.75
CA LEU A 146 32.41 -19.51 -16.00
C LEU A 146 30.99 -18.94 -16.12
N ILE A 147 30.39 -18.60 -14.98
CA ILE A 147 29.16 -17.81 -14.91
C ILE A 147 29.59 -16.39 -14.50
N ASP A 148 29.56 -15.47 -15.46
CA ASP A 148 29.66 -14.04 -15.18
C ASP A 148 28.24 -13.46 -15.14
N PHE A 149 28.06 -12.43 -14.33
CA PHE A 149 26.76 -11.85 -14.01
C PHE A 149 26.86 -10.34 -14.23
N GLN A 150 26.21 -9.86 -15.29
CA GLN A 150 26.08 -8.45 -15.60
C GLN A 150 24.59 -8.16 -15.76
N LEU A 151 24.11 -7.00 -15.32
CA LEU A 151 22.75 -6.56 -15.62
C LEU A 151 22.54 -6.60 -17.15
N GLY A 152 21.46 -7.23 -17.59
CA GLY A 152 21.05 -7.15 -18.99
C GLY A 152 20.46 -5.79 -19.29
N GLN A 153 20.09 -5.59 -20.57
CA GLN A 153 19.50 -4.33 -20.99
C GLN A 153 18.16 -4.07 -20.30
N ASP A 154 17.31 -5.09 -20.18
CA ASP A 154 15.98 -4.97 -19.57
C ASP A 154 16.09 -4.72 -18.05
N GLU A 155 17.02 -5.40 -17.37
CA GLU A 155 17.30 -5.19 -15.95
C GLU A 155 17.93 -3.82 -15.69
N ALA A 156 18.85 -3.37 -16.54
CA ALA A 156 19.47 -2.05 -16.41
C ALA A 156 18.45 -0.92 -16.61
N GLU A 157 17.55 -1.05 -17.59
CA GLU A 157 16.46 -0.10 -17.81
C GLU A 157 15.50 -0.08 -16.59
N LEU A 158 15.09 -1.24 -16.09
CA LEU A 158 14.23 -1.30 -14.91
C LEU A 158 14.93 -0.84 -13.63
N LEU A 159 16.23 -1.04 -13.49
CA LEU A 159 17.01 -0.50 -12.37
C LEU A 159 17.02 1.03 -12.40
N HIS A 160 17.16 1.64 -13.58
CA HIS A 160 17.03 3.09 -13.75
C HIS A 160 15.62 3.57 -13.41
N ILE A 161 14.57 2.93 -13.93
CA ILE A 161 13.18 3.25 -13.61
C ILE A 161 12.92 3.14 -12.09
N THR A 162 13.46 2.10 -11.46
CA THR A 162 13.36 1.91 -10.01
C THR A 162 14.09 3.01 -9.26
N GLN A 163 15.28 3.40 -9.71
CA GLN A 163 16.05 4.48 -9.10
C GLN A 163 15.30 5.82 -9.19
N ASP A 164 14.71 6.12 -10.34
CA ASP A 164 13.91 7.34 -10.54
C ASP A 164 12.68 7.31 -9.63
N ARG A 165 11.94 6.19 -9.57
CA ARG A 165 10.78 6.05 -8.67
C ARG A 165 11.15 6.19 -7.20
N VAL A 166 12.29 5.63 -6.78
CA VAL A 166 12.77 5.75 -5.40
C VAL A 166 13.17 7.19 -5.09
N ALA A 167 13.77 7.89 -6.06
CA ALA A 167 14.10 9.31 -5.93
C ALA A 167 12.83 10.18 -5.85
N ASP A 168 11.80 9.89 -6.65
CA ASP A 168 10.51 10.57 -6.60
C ASP A 168 9.86 10.40 -5.22
N ILE A 169 9.78 9.18 -4.70
CA ILE A 169 9.26 8.91 -3.35
C ILE A 169 10.07 9.66 -2.28
N MET A 170 11.39 9.68 -2.42
CA MET A 170 12.27 10.39 -1.48
C MET A 170 12.01 11.89 -1.50
N ASN A 171 11.94 12.50 -2.69
CA ASN A 171 11.67 13.92 -2.84
C ASN A 171 10.28 14.26 -2.30
N GLU A 172 9.25 13.46 -2.62
CA GLU A 172 7.88 13.66 -2.14
C GLU A 172 7.79 13.57 -0.61
N ALA A 173 8.49 12.63 0.03
CA ALA A 173 8.47 12.48 1.48
C ALA A 173 9.31 13.55 2.19
N VAL A 174 10.43 13.99 1.61
CA VAL A 174 11.21 15.14 2.12
C VAL A 174 10.41 16.43 2.00
N ASP A 175 9.78 16.69 0.84
CA ASP A 175 8.93 17.87 0.64
C ASP A 175 7.76 17.88 1.63
N ALA A 176 7.14 16.72 1.88
CA ALA A 176 6.07 16.58 2.87
C ALA A 176 6.56 16.82 4.32
N ALA A 177 7.79 16.40 4.65
CA ALA A 177 8.38 16.58 5.96
C ALA A 177 8.88 18.01 6.22
N GLU A 178 9.43 18.68 5.19
CA GLU A 178 9.95 20.06 5.27
C GLU A 178 8.83 21.11 5.22
N HIS A 179 7.70 20.77 4.60
CA HIS A 179 6.57 21.67 4.45
C HIS A 179 5.24 21.00 4.88
N PRO A 180 5.03 20.79 6.20
CA PRO A 180 3.77 20.25 6.70
C PRO A 180 2.56 21.14 6.31
N GLU A 181 2.77 22.45 6.12
CA GLU A 181 1.77 23.37 5.58
C GLU A 181 1.50 23.26 4.06
N LEU A 182 2.42 22.71 3.25
CA LEU A 182 2.18 22.45 1.82
C LEU A 182 1.39 21.15 1.61
N ALA A 183 1.46 20.20 2.54
CA ALA A 183 0.55 19.07 2.60
C ALA A 183 -0.91 19.51 2.85
N GLU A 184 -1.13 20.63 3.56
CA GLU A 184 -2.44 21.28 3.70
C GLU A 184 -2.88 22.05 2.45
N LEU A 185 -1.97 22.36 1.51
CA LEU A 185 -2.24 23.20 0.34
C LEU A 185 -2.45 22.42 -0.97
N ARG A 186 -2.35 21.09 -0.95
CA ARG A 186 -2.90 20.25 -2.03
C ARG A 186 -4.37 20.03 -1.74
N GLU A 187 -5.24 20.61 -2.57
CA GLU A 187 -6.70 20.52 -2.41
C GLU A 187 -7.11 19.05 -2.24
N VAL A 188 -7.56 18.71 -1.03
CA VAL A 188 -8.29 17.47 -0.77
C VAL A 188 -9.41 17.38 -1.81
N ASP A 189 -9.49 16.27 -2.53
CA ASP A 189 -10.49 16.09 -3.57
C ASP A 189 -11.86 16.36 -2.96
N GLU A 190 -12.61 17.34 -3.50
CA GLU A 190 -13.94 17.68 -2.98
C GLU A 190 -14.89 16.46 -2.98
N ARG A 191 -14.63 15.46 -3.84
CA ARG A 191 -15.37 14.19 -3.86
C ARG A 191 -15.15 13.35 -2.62
N LEU A 192 -14.10 13.57 -1.83
CA LEU A 192 -13.88 12.92 -0.53
C LEU A 192 -15.05 13.16 0.42
N MET A 193 -15.79 14.27 0.25
CA MET A 193 -17.03 14.56 0.97
C MET A 193 -18.09 13.45 0.80
N GLN A 194 -18.07 12.70 -0.31
CA GLN A 194 -18.98 11.57 -0.55
C GLN A 194 -18.72 10.38 0.39
N LEU A 195 -17.55 10.31 1.05
CA LEU A 195 -17.22 9.29 2.03
C LEU A 195 -17.67 9.64 3.45
N ILE A 196 -17.94 10.91 3.75
CA ILE A 196 -18.36 11.36 5.10
C ILE A 196 -19.61 10.62 5.62
N PRO A 197 -20.66 10.36 4.81
CA PRO A 197 -21.78 9.53 5.23
C PRO A 197 -21.36 8.14 5.73
N LEU A 198 -20.40 7.50 5.05
CA LEU A 198 -19.90 6.17 5.42
C LEU A 198 -19.11 6.24 6.73
N VAL A 199 -18.27 7.27 6.88
CA VAL A 199 -17.51 7.53 8.12
C VAL A 199 -18.47 7.76 9.31
N LYS A 200 -19.57 8.51 9.11
CA LYS A 200 -20.58 8.74 10.16
C LYS A 200 -21.23 7.44 10.59
N VAL A 201 -21.56 6.55 9.64
CA VAL A 201 -22.13 5.23 9.94
C VAL A 201 -21.14 4.38 10.74
N ALA A 202 -19.88 4.32 10.33
CA ALA A 202 -18.87 3.54 11.03
C ALA A 202 -18.55 4.05 12.45
N TRP A 203 -18.90 5.29 12.78
CA TRP A 203 -18.77 5.86 14.12
C TRP A 203 -20.08 5.80 14.93
N ALA A 204 -21.16 5.23 14.40
CA ALA A 204 -22.48 5.25 15.03
C ALA A 204 -22.50 4.54 16.40
N ASP A 205 -21.72 3.46 16.57
CA ASP A 205 -21.58 2.74 17.84
C ASP A 205 -20.42 3.27 18.72
N GLY A 206 -19.74 4.33 18.28
CA GLY A 206 -18.58 4.94 18.95
C GLY A 206 -17.22 4.30 18.67
N ARG A 207 -17.11 3.37 17.71
CA ARG A 207 -15.82 2.77 17.30
C ARG A 207 -15.85 2.33 15.83
N VAL A 208 -14.73 2.45 15.13
CA VAL A 208 -14.60 1.93 13.76
C VAL A 208 -13.91 0.56 13.77
N SER A 209 -14.58 -0.48 13.27
CA SER A 209 -13.97 -1.79 13.10
C SER A 209 -12.98 -1.83 11.91
N LYS A 210 -12.05 -2.80 11.93
CA LYS A 210 -11.12 -3.01 10.81
C LYS A 210 -11.82 -3.28 9.47
N ARG A 211 -12.98 -3.95 9.50
CA ARG A 211 -13.75 -4.29 8.29
C ARG A 211 -14.46 -3.06 7.71
N GLU A 212 -15.08 -2.25 8.55
CA GLU A 212 -15.67 -0.98 8.13
C GLU A 212 -14.63 -0.04 7.55
N ARG A 213 -13.47 0.10 8.23
CA ARG A 213 -12.35 0.88 7.73
C ARG A 213 -11.95 0.45 6.33
N GLN A 214 -11.74 -0.85 6.10
CA GLN A 214 -11.39 -1.37 4.77
C GLN A 214 -12.49 -1.07 3.74
N MET A 215 -13.76 -1.28 4.08
CA MET A 215 -14.90 -0.99 3.19
C MET A 215 -14.96 0.48 2.79
N ILE A 216 -14.62 1.39 3.70
CA ILE A 216 -14.57 2.84 3.44
C ILE A 216 -13.40 3.17 2.51
N PHE A 217 -12.21 2.62 2.73
CA PHE A 217 -11.08 2.80 1.81
C PHE A 217 -11.33 2.23 0.41
N ASP A 218 -12.00 1.07 0.31
CA ASP A 218 -12.39 0.47 -0.97
C ASP A 218 -13.40 1.34 -1.73
N SER A 219 -14.17 2.16 -1.01
CA SER A 219 -15.15 3.08 -1.60
C SER A 219 -14.50 4.30 -2.28
N ILE A 220 -13.22 4.61 -2.03
CA ILE A 220 -12.48 5.68 -2.71
C ILE A 220 -12.56 5.50 -4.23
N SER A 221 -12.21 4.32 -4.73
CA SER A 221 -12.19 4.03 -6.16
C SER A 221 -13.60 4.02 -6.76
N HIS A 222 -14.61 3.69 -5.95
CA HIS A 222 -16.00 3.67 -6.40
C HIS A 222 -16.55 5.07 -6.68
N PHE A 223 -16.17 6.06 -5.87
CA PHE A 223 -16.55 7.45 -6.08
C PHE A 223 -15.62 8.20 -7.05
N GLY A 224 -14.67 7.49 -7.67
CA GLY A 224 -13.70 8.07 -8.59
C GLY A 224 -12.80 9.11 -7.93
N ILE A 225 -12.49 8.91 -6.64
CA ILE A 225 -11.53 9.72 -5.87
C ILE A 225 -10.14 9.15 -6.16
N GLU A 226 -9.19 10.02 -6.49
CA GLU A 226 -7.82 9.60 -6.70
C GLU A 226 -7.17 9.21 -5.36
N ARG A 227 -6.43 8.09 -5.36
CA ARG A 227 -5.70 7.58 -4.19
C ARG A 227 -4.40 8.35 -3.95
N THR A 228 -4.50 9.66 -3.83
CA THR A 228 -3.36 10.50 -3.47
C THR A 228 -3.04 10.32 -1.97
N PRO A 229 -1.78 10.55 -1.55
CA PRO A 229 -1.40 10.53 -0.15
C PRO A 229 -2.28 11.44 0.72
N GLU A 230 -2.68 12.61 0.22
CA GLU A 230 -3.48 13.61 0.95
C GLU A 230 -4.92 13.12 1.19
N ASN A 231 -5.57 12.55 0.17
CA ASN A 231 -6.91 11.97 0.30
C ASN A 231 -6.92 10.78 1.26
N ILE A 232 -5.88 9.93 1.18
CA ILE A 232 -5.72 8.77 2.07
C ILE A 232 -5.49 9.24 3.51
N ALA A 233 -4.57 10.19 3.73
CA ALA A 233 -4.27 10.73 5.05
C ALA A 233 -5.49 11.40 5.67
N LYS A 234 -6.24 12.19 4.90
CA LYS A 234 -7.43 12.87 5.40
C LYS A 234 -8.55 11.90 5.78
N LEU A 235 -8.76 10.87 4.98
CA LEU A 235 -9.72 9.82 5.32
C LEU A 235 -9.26 9.01 6.55
N ALA A 236 -7.96 8.70 6.65
CA ALA A 236 -7.40 8.03 7.82
C ALA A 236 -7.62 8.85 9.10
N GLU A 237 -7.37 10.17 9.06
CA GLU A 237 -7.64 11.10 10.16
C GLU A 237 -9.08 10.98 10.66
N TRP A 238 -10.08 11.02 9.77
CA TRP A 238 -11.49 10.88 10.13
C TRP A 238 -11.87 9.51 10.72
N LEU A 239 -11.12 8.46 10.38
CA LEU A 239 -11.36 7.10 10.86
C LEU A 239 -10.59 6.79 12.16
N ASP A 240 -9.51 7.52 12.43
CA ASP A 240 -8.72 7.42 13.67
C ASP A 240 -9.28 8.32 14.76
N LEU A 241 -9.77 9.50 14.39
CA LEU A 241 -10.35 10.49 15.29
C LEU A 241 -11.76 10.81 14.84
N GLN A 242 -12.74 10.43 15.66
CA GLN A 242 -14.15 10.73 15.40
C GLN A 242 -14.35 12.24 15.23
N PRO A 243 -14.78 12.70 14.04
CA PRO A 243 -15.17 14.09 13.85
C PRO A 243 -16.38 14.42 14.75
N ASP A 244 -16.50 15.68 15.16
CA ASP A 244 -17.64 16.10 15.97
C ASP A 244 -18.97 16.11 15.19
N ASP A 245 -20.09 16.12 15.91
CA ASP A 245 -21.42 16.11 15.30
C ASP A 245 -21.68 17.35 14.43
N ALA A 246 -21.07 18.49 14.77
CA ALA A 246 -21.23 19.73 14.00
C ALA A 246 -20.56 19.60 12.61
N PHE A 247 -19.38 19.00 12.55
CA PHE A 247 -18.68 18.67 11.32
C PHE A 247 -19.53 17.75 10.44
N PHE A 248 -20.09 16.67 11.01
CA PHE A 248 -20.92 15.75 10.25
C PHE A 248 -22.17 16.43 9.70
N GLN A 249 -22.88 17.19 10.54
CA GLN A 249 -24.08 17.91 10.12
C GLN A 249 -23.77 18.88 8.96
N HIS A 250 -22.75 19.72 9.14
CA HIS A 250 -22.37 20.71 8.13
C HIS A 250 -21.92 20.05 6.82
N SER A 251 -21.16 18.96 6.91
CA SER A 251 -20.65 18.23 5.76
C SER A 251 -21.75 17.52 4.98
N LEU A 252 -22.72 16.91 5.68
CA LEU A 252 -23.87 16.24 5.04
C LEU A 252 -24.81 17.25 4.37
N GLU A 253 -25.02 18.42 4.99
CA GLU A 253 -25.77 19.52 4.36
C GLU A 253 -25.06 20.02 3.10
N LYS A 254 -23.75 20.29 3.19
CA LYS A 254 -22.94 20.71 2.04
C LYS A 254 -23.00 19.68 0.90
N LEU A 255 -22.85 18.39 1.22
CA LEU A 255 -22.98 17.31 0.26
C LEU A 255 -24.37 17.27 -0.38
N GLY A 256 -25.43 17.46 0.42
CA GLY A 256 -26.80 17.57 -0.06
C GLY A 256 -26.98 18.71 -1.06
N PHE A 257 -26.42 19.89 -0.78
CA PHE A 257 -26.42 21.04 -1.69
C PHE A 257 -25.63 20.77 -2.99
N GLN A 258 -24.43 20.20 -2.88
CA GLN A 258 -23.61 19.85 -4.05
C GLN A 258 -24.30 18.84 -4.97
N LEU A 259 -25.03 17.88 -4.39
CA LEU A 259 -25.78 16.90 -5.18
C LEU A 259 -27.04 17.52 -5.80
N ALA A 260 -27.66 18.52 -5.18
CA ALA A 260 -28.86 19.20 -5.67
C ALA A 260 -28.62 20.02 -6.95
N ASP A 261 -27.40 20.48 -7.17
CA ASP A 261 -27.01 21.28 -8.35
C ASP A 261 -26.81 20.43 -9.64
N ARG A 262 -26.93 19.09 -9.53
CA ARG A 262 -26.72 18.15 -10.64
C ARG A 262 -28.03 17.79 -11.37
N GLU A 263 -27.91 17.34 -12.62
CA GLU A 263 -29.03 16.81 -13.39
C GLU A 263 -29.74 15.68 -12.65
N ASN A 264 -31.08 15.68 -12.69
CA ASN A 264 -31.94 14.91 -11.79
C ASN A 264 -31.65 13.39 -11.79
N ASP A 265 -31.30 12.80 -12.93
CA ASP A 265 -31.00 11.37 -13.06
C ASP A 265 -29.64 10.99 -12.45
N THR A 266 -28.62 11.84 -12.60
CA THR A 266 -27.30 11.64 -11.97
C THR A 266 -27.36 11.84 -10.45
N LEU A 267 -28.18 12.80 -10.01
CA LEU A 267 -28.43 13.12 -8.61
C LEU A 267 -29.02 11.93 -7.86
N GLN A 268 -30.05 11.28 -8.41
CA GLN A 268 -30.66 10.12 -7.77
C GLN A 268 -29.68 8.96 -7.69
N THR A 269 -28.97 8.67 -8.80
CA THR A 269 -27.99 7.58 -8.88
C THR A 269 -26.92 7.70 -7.80
N THR A 270 -26.27 8.87 -7.67
CA THR A 270 -25.22 9.08 -6.66
C THR A 270 -25.77 8.99 -5.23
N LYS A 271 -26.99 9.49 -4.96
CA LYS A 271 -27.61 9.34 -3.63
C LYS A 271 -27.87 7.88 -3.29
N TYR A 272 -28.40 7.09 -4.23
CA TYR A 272 -28.60 5.66 -4.04
C TYR A 272 -27.28 4.93 -3.80
N GLU A 273 -26.22 5.28 -4.53
CA GLU A 273 -24.88 4.70 -4.35
C GLU A 273 -24.31 4.98 -2.95
N ILE A 274 -24.39 6.24 -2.49
CA ILE A 274 -23.94 6.62 -1.14
C ILE A 274 -24.71 5.82 -0.07
N ILE A 275 -26.04 5.79 -0.15
CA ILE A 275 -26.89 5.07 0.83
C ILE A 275 -26.60 3.56 0.78
N SER A 276 -26.43 2.99 -0.41
CA SER A 276 -26.07 1.58 -0.61
C SER A 276 -24.73 1.25 0.07
N ARG A 277 -23.71 2.10 -0.12
CA ARG A 277 -22.40 1.94 0.51
C ARG A 277 -22.45 2.11 2.02
N CYS A 278 -23.22 3.08 2.54
CA CYS A 278 -23.48 3.19 3.98
C CYS A 278 -24.06 1.89 4.56
N THR A 279 -24.97 1.25 3.83
CA THR A 279 -25.57 -0.03 4.23
C THR A 279 -24.53 -1.16 4.25
N LEU A 280 -23.63 -1.21 3.27
CA LEU A 280 -22.53 -2.18 3.22
C LEU A 280 -21.51 -1.99 4.35
N VAL A 281 -21.24 -0.75 4.74
CA VAL A 281 -20.37 -0.43 5.88
C VAL A 281 -20.99 -0.96 7.17
N ALA A 282 -22.27 -0.64 7.41
CA ALA A 282 -23.01 -1.14 8.56
C ALA A 282 -23.10 -2.69 8.60
N ASP A 283 -23.21 -3.34 7.44
CA ASP A 283 -23.23 -4.81 7.36
C ASP A 283 -21.85 -5.44 7.64
N ALA A 284 -20.75 -4.72 7.36
CA ALA A 284 -19.39 -5.23 7.53
C ALA A 284 -18.99 -5.42 9.02
N SER A 285 -19.64 -4.70 9.94
CA SER A 285 -19.41 -4.76 11.39
C SER A 285 -20.24 -5.83 12.10
N GLY A 286 -21.26 -6.38 11.42
CA GLY A 286 -22.31 -7.21 12.03
C GLY A 286 -21.76 -8.24 13.01
N THR A 287 -22.26 -8.22 14.26
CA THR A 287 -21.92 -9.23 15.25
C THR A 287 -22.71 -10.51 14.99
N TYR A 288 -22.03 -11.66 14.99
CA TYR A 288 -22.65 -12.97 14.90
C TYR A 288 -23.31 -13.34 16.24
N SER A 289 -24.64 -13.39 16.29
CA SER A 289 -25.38 -13.99 17.40
C SER A 289 -25.74 -15.44 17.08
N LYS A 290 -25.53 -16.36 18.04
CA LYS A 290 -25.85 -17.79 17.88
C LYS A 290 -27.32 -18.06 17.58
N ASP A 291 -28.23 -17.17 17.97
CA ASP A 291 -29.67 -17.37 17.85
C ASP A 291 -30.28 -16.67 16.62
N GLU A 292 -29.61 -15.67 16.02
CA GLU A 292 -30.23 -14.79 15.01
C GLU A 292 -29.34 -14.46 13.80
N GLY A 293 -28.09 -14.93 13.74
CA GLY A 293 -27.16 -14.65 12.64
C GLY A 293 -26.44 -13.31 12.75
N PHE A 294 -25.89 -12.82 11.64
CA PHE A 294 -25.28 -11.48 11.55
C PHE A 294 -26.39 -10.41 11.56
N ARG A 295 -26.36 -9.49 12.53
CA ARG A 295 -27.23 -8.31 12.55
C ARG A 295 -26.41 -7.03 12.50
N ILE A 296 -26.86 -6.10 11.67
CA ILE A 296 -26.46 -4.69 11.68
C ILE A 296 -26.90 -4.09 13.02
N CYS A 297 -26.08 -3.21 13.61
CA CYS A 297 -26.40 -2.55 14.87
C CYS A 297 -27.58 -1.57 14.71
N ASP A 298 -28.44 -1.44 15.72
CA ASP A 298 -29.62 -0.57 15.66
C ASP A 298 -29.22 0.91 15.46
N GLU A 299 -28.09 1.32 16.05
CA GLU A 299 -27.48 2.64 15.91
C GLU A 299 -27.04 2.93 14.46
N GLU A 300 -26.36 1.98 13.81
CA GLU A 300 -25.94 2.14 12.42
C GLU A 300 -27.15 2.23 11.48
N ILE A 301 -28.17 1.40 11.68
CA ILE A 301 -29.43 1.48 10.93
C ILE A 301 -30.09 2.84 11.12
N HIS A 302 -30.09 3.37 12.34
CA HIS A 302 -30.61 4.70 12.64
C HIS A 302 -29.85 5.77 11.85
N THR A 303 -28.52 5.75 11.92
CA THR A 303 -27.66 6.71 11.20
C THR A 303 -27.83 6.64 9.69
N VAL A 304 -27.94 5.44 9.09
CA VAL A 304 -28.22 5.28 7.65
C VAL A 304 -29.55 5.93 7.26
N LYS A 305 -30.61 5.76 8.08
CA LYS A 305 -31.92 6.38 7.84
C LYS A 305 -31.87 7.90 7.95
N GLU A 306 -31.11 8.43 8.90
CA GLU A 306 -30.90 9.87 9.04
C GLU A 306 -30.17 10.47 7.85
N ILE A 307 -29.07 9.85 7.42
CA ILE A 307 -28.34 10.23 6.20
C ILE A 307 -29.26 10.20 4.99
N ALA A 308 -30.04 9.13 4.81
CA ALA A 308 -31.00 9.02 3.71
C ALA A 308 -32.05 10.13 3.76
N LYS A 309 -32.52 10.52 4.96
CA LYS A 309 -33.46 11.64 5.12
C LYS A 309 -32.82 12.98 4.76
N ILE A 310 -31.57 13.23 5.15
CA ILE A 310 -30.85 14.47 4.82
C ILE A 310 -30.61 14.55 3.31
N LEU A 311 -30.11 13.48 2.69
CA LEU A 311 -29.82 13.45 1.26
C LEU A 311 -31.09 13.50 0.39
N ASN A 312 -32.21 12.92 0.84
CA ASN A 312 -33.49 12.96 0.12
C ASN A 312 -34.36 14.17 0.48
N GLY A 313 -34.00 14.91 1.53
CA GLY A 313 -34.71 16.10 1.96
C GLY A 313 -34.58 17.21 0.94
N ARG A 314 -35.72 17.66 0.39
CA ARG A 314 -35.83 19.01 -0.17
C ARG A 314 -35.44 19.99 0.94
N PHE A 315 -34.35 20.73 0.75
CA PHE A 315 -34.20 22.03 1.41
C PHE A 315 -35.45 22.82 1.02
N ALA A 316 -36.35 23.01 1.98
CA ALA A 316 -37.53 23.84 1.83
C ALA A 316 -37.13 25.31 1.90
#